data_AF-A0A0P9HHX9-F1
#
_entry.id   AF-A0A0P9HHX9-F1
#
_cell.length_a   1.000
_cell.length_b   1.000
_cell.length_c   1.000
_cell.angle_alpha   90.00
_cell.angle_beta   90.00
_cell.angle_gamma   90.00
#
_symmetry.space_group_name_H-M   'P 1'
#
loop_
_entity.id
_entity.type
_entity.pdbx_description
1 polymer ?
#
loop_
_entity_poly.entity_id
_entity_poly.type
_entity_poly.pdbx_seq_one_letter_code
_entity_poly.pdbx_strand_id
1 'polypeptide(L)'
;MKSANKTENDKLVFETLVGLLNKSSRYKNPSYHALVNHLNKKGIKTSWGNSWTRKSLFRYLQRNGFSGVWGLRKSLEQYMKLAKFI
;
A
#
# COMPACT_ATOMS: atom_id res chain seq x y z
N MET A 1 -20.19 8.16 10.57
CA MET A 1 -20.21 7.53 9.23
C MET A 1 -18.93 7.70 8.39
N LYS A 2 -18.12 8.77 8.51
CA LYS A 2 -16.91 8.95 7.67
C LYS A 2 -15.76 7.94 7.91
N SER A 3 -15.70 7.33 9.10
CA SER A 3 -14.59 6.44 9.50
C SER A 3 -14.62 5.08 8.79
N ALA A 4 -15.80 4.46 8.66
CA ALA A 4 -15.95 3.16 8.01
C ALA A 4 -15.49 3.19 6.54
N ASN A 5 -15.94 4.19 5.78
CA ASN A 5 -15.54 4.40 4.38
C ASN A 5 -14.02 4.63 4.23
N LYS A 6 -13.38 5.28 5.21
CA LYS A 6 -11.94 5.47 5.21
C LYS A 6 -11.21 4.15 5.44
N THR A 7 -11.62 3.37 6.44
CA THR A 7 -11.02 2.08 6.76
C THR A 7 -11.15 1.09 5.60
N GLU A 8 -12.31 1.04 4.95
CA GLU A 8 -12.54 0.21 3.76
C GLU A 8 -11.64 0.64 2.59
N ASN A 9 -11.53 1.94 2.33
CA ASN A 9 -10.64 2.46 1.30
C ASN A 9 -9.17 2.14 1.62
N ASP A 10 -8.74 2.32 2.86
CA ASP A 10 -7.38 2.03 3.28
C ASP A 10 -7.08 0.53 3.11
N LYS A 11 -8.00 -0.35 3.50
CA LYS A 11 -7.91 -1.79 3.26
C LYS A 11 -7.74 -2.10 1.77
N LEU A 12 -8.58 -1.52 0.91
CA LEU A 12 -8.50 -1.72 -0.54
C LEU A 12 -7.16 -1.24 -1.14
N VAL A 13 -6.67 -0.09 -0.69
CA VAL A 13 -5.36 0.45 -1.10
C VAL A 13 -4.26 -0.51 -0.68
N PHE A 14 -4.25 -0.95 0.58
CA PHE A 14 -3.23 -1.88 1.08
C PHE A 14 -3.26 -3.22 0.36
N GLU A 15 -4.42 -3.86 0.24
CA GLU A 15 -4.57 -5.13 -0.49
C GLU A 15 -4.02 -5.04 -1.92
N THR A 16 -4.31 -3.92 -2.60
CA THR A 16 -3.81 -3.68 -3.96
C THR A 16 -2.29 -3.52 -3.99
N LEU A 17 -1.72 -2.77 -3.04
CA LEU A 17 -0.26 -2.59 -2.94
C LEU A 17 0.45 -3.91 -2.60
N VAL A 18 -0.07 -4.66 -1.63
CA VAL A 18 0.46 -5.98 -1.23
C VAL A 18 0.42 -6.96 -2.39
N GLY A 19 -0.69 -6.98 -3.16
CA GLY A 19 -0.80 -7.84 -4.34
C GLY A 19 0.29 -7.58 -5.37
N LEU A 20 0.71 -6.33 -5.57
CA LEU A 20 1.83 -6.01 -6.47
C LEU A 20 3.19 -6.32 -5.83
N LEU A 21 3.35 -6.09 -4.53
CA LEU A 21 4.57 -6.41 -3.79
C LEU A 21 4.86 -7.91 -3.79
N ASN A 22 3.85 -8.76 -3.59
CA ASN A 22 4.01 -10.21 -3.58
C ASN A 22 4.37 -10.78 -4.98
N LYS A 23 4.01 -10.08 -6.06
CA LYS A 23 4.42 -10.43 -7.43
C LYS A 23 5.84 -9.97 -7.78
N SER A 24 6.43 -9.09 -6.96
CA SER A 24 7.77 -8.58 -7.18
C SER A 24 8.83 -9.46 -6.53
N SER A 25 10.06 -9.37 -7.02
CA SER A 25 11.18 -10.11 -6.43
C SER A 25 11.39 -9.71 -4.98
N ARG A 26 11.74 -10.69 -4.13
CA ARG A 26 12.07 -10.48 -2.72
C ARG A 26 13.19 -9.45 -2.51
N TYR A 27 14.06 -9.24 -3.49
CA TYR A 27 15.18 -8.32 -3.36
C TYR A 27 14.91 -6.96 -4.01
N LYS A 28 13.78 -6.80 -4.69
CA LYS A 28 13.49 -5.59 -5.47
C LYS A 28 12.03 -5.19 -5.38
N ASN A 29 11.78 -4.11 -4.65
CA ASN A 29 10.46 -3.50 -4.57
C ASN A 29 10.03 -2.90 -5.92
N PRO A 30 8.72 -2.88 -6.22
CA PRO A 30 8.17 -2.09 -7.30
C PRO A 30 8.47 -0.61 -7.08
N SER A 31 8.72 0.12 -8.17
CA SER A 31 8.87 1.57 -8.09
C SER A 31 7.55 2.23 -7.70
N TYR A 32 7.62 3.43 -7.11
CA TYR A 32 6.43 4.25 -6.87
C TYR A 32 5.62 4.50 -8.14
N HIS A 33 6.29 4.60 -9.30
CA HIS A 33 5.59 4.75 -10.58
C HIS A 33 4.74 3.52 -10.89
N ALA A 34 5.27 2.32 -10.73
CA ALA A 34 4.53 1.07 -10.94
C ALA A 34 3.34 0.94 -9.99
N LEU A 35 3.54 1.24 -8.70
CA LEU A 35 2.47 1.17 -7.68
C LEU A 35 1.34 2.16 -7.97
N VAL A 36 1.68 3.41 -8.28
CA VAL A 36 0.71 4.45 -8.61
C VAL A 36 -0.07 4.09 -9.87
N ASN A 37 0.61 3.63 -10.91
CA ASN A 37 -0.06 3.21 -12.14
C ASN A 37 -0.99 2.03 -11.89
N HIS A 38 -0.60 1.09 -11.02
CA HIS A 38 -1.46 -0.03 -10.66
C HIS A 38 -2.73 0.41 -9.92
N LEU A 39 -2.61 1.30 -8.93
CA LEU A 39 -3.75 1.87 -8.22
C LEU A 39 -4.69 2.64 -9.17
N ASN A 40 -4.13 3.53 -9.98
CA ASN A 40 -4.91 4.37 -10.89
C ASN A 40 -5.61 3.55 -11.98
N LYS A 41 -4.95 2.52 -12.54
CA LYS A 41 -5.56 1.61 -13.53
C LYS A 41 -6.73 0.82 -12.94
N LYS A 42 -6.69 0.51 -11.64
CA LYS A 42 -7.81 -0.11 -10.92
C LYS A 42 -8.90 0.86 -10.48
N GLY A 43 -8.79 2.15 -10.81
CA GLY A 43 -9.75 3.17 -10.40
C GLY A 43 -9.71 3.53 -8.91
N ILE A 44 -8.73 3.04 -8.16
CA ILE A 44 -8.62 3.30 -6.72
C ILE A 44 -8.15 4.73 -6.52
N LYS A 45 -8.94 5.52 -5.77
CA LYS A 45 -8.66 6.92 -5.49
C LYS A 45 -8.10 7.09 -4.08
N THR A 46 -7.56 8.28 -3.81
CA THR A 46 -7.27 8.71 -2.45
C THR A 46 -8.57 8.92 -1.68
N SER A 47 -8.49 9.07 -0.35
CA SER A 47 -9.65 9.39 0.49
C SER A 47 -10.40 10.68 0.11
N TRP A 48 -9.79 11.53 -0.71
CA TRP A 48 -10.38 12.77 -1.23
C TRP A 48 -10.82 12.66 -2.70
N GLY A 49 -10.84 11.45 -3.26
CA GLY A 49 -11.25 11.21 -4.65
C GLY A 49 -10.17 11.50 -5.71
N ASN A 50 -8.99 11.97 -5.31
CA ASN A 50 -7.91 12.27 -6.26
C ASN A 50 -7.21 11.01 -6.78
N SER A 51 -6.71 11.08 -8.01
CA SER A 51 -5.78 10.09 -8.55
C SER A 51 -4.45 10.09 -7.78
N TRP A 52 -3.82 8.93 -7.71
CA TRP A 52 -2.54 8.78 -7.02
C TRP A 52 -1.41 9.42 -7.82
N THR A 53 -0.53 10.11 -7.09
CA THR A 53 0.80 10.53 -7.53
C THR A 53 1.87 9.84 -6.67
N ARG A 54 3.11 9.77 -7.17
CA ARG A 54 4.25 9.19 -6.43
C ARG A 54 4.41 9.83 -5.04
N LYS A 55 4.34 11.17 -4.99
CA LYS A 55 4.43 11.97 -3.76
C LYS A 55 3.27 11.66 -2.81
N SER A 56 2.03 11.62 -3.31
CA SER A 56 0.86 11.32 -2.49
C SER A 56 0.90 9.92 -1.89
N LEU A 57 1.37 8.91 -2.66
CA LEU A 57 1.51 7.54 -2.20
C LEU A 57 2.59 7.44 -1.12
N PHE A 58 3.73 8.09 -1.32
CA PHE A 58 4.78 8.15 -0.29
C PHE A 58 4.26 8.76 1.02
N ARG A 59 3.61 9.93 0.96
CA ARG A 59 3.05 10.58 2.15
C ARG A 59 1.92 9.77 2.80
N TYR A 60 1.13 9.07 1.99
CA TYR A 60 0.10 8.16 2.49
C TYR A 60 0.72 7.02 3.31
N LEU A 61 1.77 6.37 2.80
CA LEU A 61 2.48 5.32 3.53
C LEU A 61 3.06 5.85 4.86
N GLN A 62 3.66 7.04 4.86
CA GLN A 62 4.17 7.68 6.09
C GLN A 62 3.07 7.92 7.13
N ARG A 63 1.91 8.44 6.71
CA ARG A 63 0.77 8.65 7.62
C ARG A 63 0.21 7.37 8.21
N ASN A 64 0.43 6.23 7.55
CA ASN A 64 0.04 4.91 8.02
C ASN A 64 1.18 4.17 8.75
N GLY A 65 2.24 4.88 9.14
CA GLY A 65 3.32 4.31 9.96
C GLY A 65 4.45 3.63 9.19
N PHE A 66 4.46 3.71 7.85
CA PHE A 66 5.51 3.11 7.03
C PHE A 66 6.51 4.15 6.53
N SER A 67 7.82 3.86 6.62
CA SER A 67 8.87 4.73 6.06
C SER A 67 8.86 4.84 4.52
N GLY A 68 7.97 4.10 3.84
CA GLY A 68 7.81 4.03 2.40
C GLY A 68 7.45 2.61 1.97
N VAL A 69 7.68 2.28 0.69
CA VAL A 69 7.43 0.93 0.16
C VAL A 69 8.29 -0.12 0.88
N TRP A 70 9.53 0.25 1.21
CA TRP A 70 10.42 -0.60 2.01
C TRP A 70 9.87 -0.87 3.41
N GLY A 71 9.37 0.17 4.10
CA GLY A 71 8.75 0.02 5.40
C GLY A 71 7.53 -0.90 5.37
N LEU A 72 6.63 -0.69 4.40
CA LEU A 72 5.46 -1.54 4.19
C LEU A 72 5.85 -3.01 4.02
N ARG A 73 6.86 -3.29 3.20
CA ARG A 73 7.30 -4.66 2.95
C ARG A 73 7.92 -5.33 4.18
N LYS A 74 8.76 -4.61 4.94
CA LYS A 74 9.32 -5.13 6.20
C LYS A 74 8.21 -5.47 7.19
N SER A 75 7.19 -4.63 7.31
CA SER A 75 6.04 -4.89 8.17
C SER A 75 5.27 -6.14 7.74
N LEU A 76 5.09 -6.36 6.43
CA LEU A 76 4.48 -7.58 5.90
C LEU A 76 5.31 -8.83 6.22
N GLU A 77 6.62 -8.78 6.02
CA GLU A 77 7.52 -9.90 6.34
C GLU A 77 7.50 -10.21 7.84
N GLN A 78 7.48 -9.19 8.69
CA GLN A 78 7.37 -9.35 10.14
C GLN A 78 6.02 -9.95 10.54
N TYR A 79 4.92 -9.48 9.97
CA TYR A 79 3.59 -10.03 10.21
C TYR A 79 3.51 -11.50 9.80
N MET A 80 3.99 -11.86 8.60
CA MET A 80 4.02 -13.25 8.15
C MET A 80 4.90 -14.14 9.02
N LYS A 81 6.02 -13.61 9.53
CA LYS A 81 6.85 -14.33 10.50
C LYS A 81 6.09 -14.63 11.79
N LEU A 82 5.36 -13.65 12.33
CA LEU A 82 4.56 -13.82 13.56
C LEU A 82 3.37 -14.75 13.35
N ALA A 83 2.66 -14.60 12.23
CA ALA A 83 1.51 -15.42 11.86
C ALA A 83 1.87 -16.91 11.65
N LYS A 84 3.15 -17.25 11.44
CA LYS A 84 3.60 -18.64 11.39
C LYS A 84 3.57 -19.35 12.76
N PHE A 85 3.50 -18.59 13.85
CA PHE A 85 3.55 -19.10 15.23
C PHE A 85 2.21 -19.00 15.97
N ILE A 86 1.15 -18.56 15.29
CA ILE A 86 -0.23 -18.51 15.80
C ILE A 86 -1.03 -19.53 15.02
#